data_AF-I2CRG4-F1
#
_entry.id   AF-I2CRG4-F1
#
_cell.length_a   1.000
_cell.length_b   1.000
_cell.length_c   1.000
_cell.angle_alpha   90.00
_cell.angle_beta   90.00
_cell.angle_gamma   90.00
#
_symmetry.space_group_name_H-M   'P 1'
#
loop_
_entity.id
_entity.type
_entity.pdbx_description
1 polymer ?
#
loop_
_entity_poly.entity_id
_entity_poly.type
_entity_poly.pdbx_seq_one_letter_code
_entity_poly.pdbx_strand_id
1 'polypeptide(L)'
;QELHMEFDKVVVGDNPVIAAEEVWETFVSLTQKHVLPLDKEYSPPRLDPSGDTTFISMATYRDENCPNTLTEAFKHADKPEGLHVGLVEQNCYSNCRTGVQKDLSIGLAPPDVDCVKTFCEGEMGQYCNHLRILRINESESLGPAMARYFASKLWNGESYFMQIDAHMFFAEKWDMELKKMMTLAERPNPVITNYPPPQGGHWQRSIGLRMCE
;
A
#
# COMPACT_ATOMS: atom_id res chain seq x y z
N GLN A 1 -24.77 9.04 10.11
CA GLN A 1 -25.49 9.21 8.82
C GLN A 1 -24.77 8.35 7.81
N GLU A 2 -25.46 7.38 7.21
CA GLU A 2 -24.89 6.49 6.20
C GLU A 2 -24.82 7.21 4.85
N LEU A 3 -23.64 7.22 4.25
CA LEU A 3 -23.41 7.72 2.88
C LEU A 3 -23.69 6.57 1.92
N HIS A 4 -24.69 6.74 1.06
CA HIS A 4 -24.98 5.82 -0.03
C HIS A 4 -24.55 6.46 -1.35
N MET A 5 -23.69 5.76 -2.10
CA MET A 5 -23.35 6.09 -3.48
C MET A 5 -24.17 5.20 -4.40
N GLU A 6 -25.04 5.80 -5.21
CA GLU A 6 -25.52 5.19 -6.45
C GLU A 6 -24.62 5.66 -7.59
N PHE A 7 -24.51 4.88 -8.68
CA PHE A 7 -23.47 5.00 -9.72
C PHE A 7 -23.13 6.42 -10.19
N ASP A 8 -24.09 7.36 -10.15
CA ASP A 8 -23.90 8.74 -10.62
C ASP A 8 -24.31 9.81 -9.58
N LYS A 9 -24.66 9.40 -8.34
CA LYS A 9 -25.34 10.27 -7.36
C LYS A 9 -24.91 9.97 -5.92
N VAL A 10 -24.58 11.02 -5.19
CA VAL A 10 -24.36 10.94 -3.73
C VAL A 10 -25.63 11.42 -3.02
N VAL A 11 -26.27 10.53 -2.27
CA VAL A 11 -27.49 10.84 -1.50
C VAL A 11 -27.11 11.06 -0.03
N VAL A 12 -27.41 12.24 0.50
CA VAL A 12 -27.14 12.61 1.90
C VAL A 12 -28.46 12.92 2.63
N GLY A 13 -29.22 11.89 3.02
CA GLY A 13 -30.52 12.08 3.69
C GLY A 13 -31.50 12.90 2.85
N ASP A 14 -32.11 13.94 3.43
CA ASP A 14 -33.05 14.85 2.74
C ASP A 14 -32.37 15.94 1.87
N ASN A 15 -31.04 15.90 1.71
CA ASN A 15 -30.30 16.90 0.95
C ASN A 15 -30.40 16.67 -0.58
N PRO A 16 -30.18 17.73 -1.39
CA PRO A 16 -30.17 17.60 -2.84
C PRO A 16 -29.21 16.52 -3.32
N VAL A 17 -29.68 15.76 -4.31
CA VAL A 17 -28.88 14.79 -5.06
C VAL A 17 -27.76 15.55 -5.78
N ILE A 18 -26.50 15.32 -5.37
CA ILE A 18 -25.32 15.89 -6.02
C ILE A 18 -24.78 14.86 -7.01
N ALA A 19 -24.43 15.30 -8.23
CA ALA A 19 -23.81 14.44 -9.22
C ALA A 19 -22.44 13.95 -8.71
N ALA A 20 -22.11 12.69 -8.97
CA ALA A 20 -20.82 12.12 -8.56
C ALA A 20 -19.63 12.91 -9.13
N GLU A 21 -19.78 13.42 -10.36
CA GLU A 21 -18.80 14.28 -11.03
C GLU A 21 -18.60 15.60 -10.27
N GLU A 22 -19.66 16.23 -9.78
CA GLU A 22 -19.56 17.49 -9.04
C GLU A 22 -18.86 17.30 -7.69
N VAL A 23 -19.12 16.17 -7.01
CA VAL A 23 -18.40 15.78 -5.79
C VAL A 23 -16.92 15.57 -6.10
N TRP A 24 -16.61 14.85 -7.17
CA TRP A 24 -15.25 14.59 -7.61
C TRP A 24 -14.50 15.89 -7.97
N GLU A 25 -15.09 16.75 -8.77
CA GLU A 25 -14.52 18.04 -9.17
C GLU A 25 -14.27 18.94 -7.96
N THR A 26 -15.22 18.98 -7.02
CA THR A 26 -15.08 19.74 -5.78
C THR A 26 -13.93 19.19 -4.93
N PHE A 27 -13.85 17.87 -4.76
CA PHE A 27 -12.76 17.21 -4.04
C PHE A 27 -11.40 17.51 -4.68
N VAL A 28 -11.30 17.38 -6.01
CA VAL A 28 -10.07 17.67 -6.77
C VAL A 28 -9.68 19.13 -6.61
N SER A 29 -10.63 20.05 -6.75
CA SER A 29 -10.40 21.50 -6.58
C SER A 29 -9.89 21.85 -5.19
N LEU A 30 -10.53 21.31 -4.14
CA LEU A 30 -10.10 21.52 -2.76
C LEU A 30 -8.71 20.93 -2.50
N THR A 31 -8.44 19.73 -3.00
CA THR A 31 -7.13 19.08 -2.88
C THR A 31 -6.05 19.91 -3.58
N GLN A 32 -6.31 20.38 -4.80
CA GLN A 32 -5.39 21.22 -5.56
C GLN A 32 -5.10 22.56 -4.88
N LYS A 33 -6.11 23.14 -4.23
CA LYS A 33 -5.99 24.44 -3.55
C LYS A 33 -5.32 24.35 -2.19
N HIS A 34 -5.59 23.29 -1.42
CA HIS A 34 -5.21 23.24 0.00
C HIS A 34 -4.15 22.18 0.33
N VAL A 35 -4.09 21.07 -0.40
CA VAL A 35 -3.19 19.94 -0.11
C VAL A 35 -1.97 19.96 -1.01
N LEU A 36 -2.16 20.09 -2.33
CA LEU A 36 -1.05 20.06 -3.29
C LEU A 36 0.03 21.12 -3.09
N PRO A 37 -0.26 22.36 -2.63
CA PRO A 37 0.80 23.33 -2.37
C PRO A 37 1.75 22.86 -1.26
N LEU A 38 1.21 22.26 -0.20
CA LEU A 38 2.00 21.67 0.88
C LEU A 38 2.86 20.53 0.35
N ASP A 39 2.25 19.64 -0.46
CA ASP A 39 3.00 18.54 -1.09
C ASP A 39 4.16 19.05 -1.94
N LYS A 40 3.97 20.11 -2.72
CA LYS A 40 5.02 20.68 -3.57
C LYS A 40 6.17 21.28 -2.77
N GLU A 41 5.88 21.92 -1.64
CA GLU A 41 6.89 22.50 -0.76
C GLU A 41 7.80 21.43 -0.16
N TYR A 42 7.23 20.28 0.22
CA TYR A 42 7.94 19.18 0.88
C TYR A 42 8.34 18.03 -0.06
N SER A 43 8.10 18.14 -1.36
CA SER A 43 8.48 17.11 -2.33
C SER A 43 9.99 17.17 -2.59
N PRO A 44 10.74 16.07 -2.34
CA PRO A 44 12.14 16.02 -2.76
C PRO A 44 12.25 16.08 -4.30
N PRO A 45 13.41 16.46 -4.86
CA PRO A 45 13.65 16.36 -6.29
C PRO A 45 13.41 14.92 -6.73
N ARG A 46 12.45 14.73 -7.63
CA ARG A 46 12.18 13.41 -8.20
C ARG A 46 13.43 12.91 -8.90
N LEU A 47 13.78 11.64 -8.68
CA LEU A 47 14.79 10.99 -9.52
C LEU A 47 14.29 10.98 -10.97
N ASP A 48 15.22 11.03 -11.92
CA ASP A 48 14.89 10.79 -13.32
C ASP A 48 14.21 9.40 -13.42
N PRO A 49 12.99 9.28 -13.95
CA PRO A 49 12.31 8.00 -14.14
C PRO A 49 13.01 7.08 -15.15
N SER A 50 14.23 7.41 -15.58
CA SER A 50 15.06 6.56 -16.43
C SER A 50 15.43 5.25 -15.72
N GLY A 51 14.56 4.24 -15.79
CA GLY A 51 14.82 2.93 -15.22
C GLY A 51 13.60 2.00 -15.21
N ASP A 52 13.85 0.71 -15.09
CA ASP A 52 12.83 -0.32 -14.87
C ASP A 52 12.60 -0.53 -13.37
N THR A 53 12.17 0.54 -12.68
CA THR A 53 12.02 0.58 -11.21
C THR A 53 10.57 0.52 -10.77
N THR A 54 10.32 -0.18 -9.66
CA THR A 54 8.99 -0.34 -9.07
C THR A 54 8.99 0.16 -7.64
N PHE A 55 8.10 1.09 -7.33
CA PHE A 55 7.80 1.52 -5.96
C PHE A 55 6.64 0.72 -5.39
N ILE A 56 6.86 0.11 -4.23
CA ILE A 56 5.87 -0.61 -3.44
C ILE A 56 5.45 0.28 -2.27
N SER A 57 4.21 0.76 -2.30
CA SER A 57 3.57 1.53 -1.24
C SER A 57 2.91 0.58 -0.23
N MET A 58 3.52 0.44 0.95
CA MET A 58 3.07 -0.48 1.98
C MET A 58 2.79 0.26 3.30
N ALA A 59 1.62 0.00 3.88
CA ALA A 59 1.27 0.46 5.22
C ALA A 59 1.04 -0.76 6.11
N THR A 60 1.68 -0.79 7.27
CA THR A 60 1.49 -1.82 8.29
C THR A 60 0.93 -1.20 9.57
N TYR A 61 0.07 -1.94 10.26
CA TYR A 61 -0.44 -1.57 11.58
C TYR A 61 -0.34 -2.79 12.49
N ARG A 62 0.68 -2.79 13.34
CA ARG A 62 0.96 -3.87 14.32
C ARG A 62 0.94 -5.28 13.70
N ASP A 63 1.40 -5.40 12.46
CA ASP A 63 1.35 -6.65 11.68
C ASP A 63 2.68 -7.41 11.77
N GLU A 64 2.64 -8.59 12.39
CA GLU A 64 3.79 -9.47 12.54
C GLU A 64 4.29 -10.08 11.23
N ASN A 65 3.47 -10.07 10.16
CA ASN A 65 3.84 -10.63 8.86
C ASN A 65 4.53 -9.62 7.94
N CYS A 66 4.62 -8.35 8.34
CA CYS A 66 5.29 -7.31 7.55
C CYS A 66 6.71 -7.70 7.08
N PRO A 67 7.61 -8.26 7.93
CA PRO A 67 8.92 -8.68 7.46
C PRO A 67 8.87 -9.82 6.44
N ASN A 68 7.89 -10.74 6.56
CA ASN A 68 7.70 -11.81 5.59
C ASN A 68 7.24 -11.26 4.24
N THR A 69 6.31 -10.31 4.23
CA THR A 69 5.85 -9.65 2.99
C THR A 69 6.99 -8.97 2.25
N LEU A 70 7.87 -8.25 2.96
CA LEU A 70 9.07 -7.67 2.35
C LEU A 70 9.98 -8.77 1.78
N THR A 71 10.23 -9.82 2.57
CA THR A 71 11.07 -10.95 2.14
C THR A 71 10.53 -11.59 0.87
N GLU A 72 9.23 -11.90 0.82
CA GLU A 72 8.54 -12.48 -0.33
C GLU A 72 8.61 -11.57 -1.57
N ALA A 73 8.39 -10.27 -1.41
CA ALA A 73 8.43 -9.31 -2.50
C ALA A 73 9.80 -9.29 -3.19
N PHE A 74 10.89 -9.22 -2.42
CA PHE A 74 12.24 -9.22 -2.97
C PHE A 74 12.67 -10.61 -3.44
N LYS A 75 12.35 -11.67 -2.70
CA LYS A 75 12.80 -13.05 -2.98
C LYS A 75 12.28 -13.58 -4.29
N HIS A 76 11.02 -13.27 -4.62
CA HIS A 76 10.35 -13.78 -5.81
C HIS A 76 10.30 -12.77 -6.96
N ALA A 77 11.01 -11.65 -6.88
CA ALA A 77 11.13 -10.71 -8.00
C ALA A 77 12.13 -11.20 -9.05
N ASP A 78 11.87 -10.91 -10.33
CA ASP A 78 12.82 -11.11 -11.42
C ASP A 78 13.96 -10.08 -11.36
N LYS A 79 13.66 -8.83 -10.95
CA LYS A 79 14.63 -7.73 -10.77
C LYS A 79 14.52 -7.06 -9.39
N PRO A 80 14.95 -7.75 -8.31
CA PRO A 80 14.86 -7.21 -6.94
C PRO A 80 15.62 -5.88 -6.75
N GLU A 81 16.69 -5.64 -7.51
CA GLU A 81 17.46 -4.39 -7.50
C GLU A 81 16.68 -3.16 -7.98
N GLY A 82 15.61 -3.37 -8.76
CA GLY A 82 14.72 -2.29 -9.22
C GLY A 82 13.60 -1.95 -8.25
N LEU A 83 13.47 -2.69 -7.13
CA LEU A 83 12.39 -2.49 -6.17
C LEU A 83 12.77 -1.44 -5.12
N HIS A 84 11.83 -0.55 -4.81
CA HIS A 84 11.90 0.38 -3.69
C HIS A 84 10.61 0.28 -2.90
N VAL A 85 10.69 0.34 -1.56
CA VAL A 85 9.49 0.22 -0.71
C VAL A 85 9.33 1.48 0.12
N GLY A 86 8.16 2.11 0.01
CA GLY A 86 7.70 3.11 0.97
C GLY A 86 6.90 2.40 2.06
N LEU A 87 7.45 2.33 3.27
CA LEU A 87 6.87 1.64 4.41
C LEU A 87 6.42 2.64 5.47
N VAL A 88 5.12 2.63 5.78
CA VAL A 88 4.57 3.29 6.96
C VAL A 88 4.36 2.23 8.04
N GLU A 89 5.20 2.25 9.06
CA GLU A 89 5.22 1.31 10.18
C GLU A 89 4.52 1.90 11.39
N GLN A 90 3.32 1.40 11.70
CA GLN A 90 2.51 1.84 12.85
C GLN A 90 2.53 0.76 13.94
N ASN A 91 3.49 0.86 14.85
CA ASN A 91 3.76 -0.16 15.86
C ASN A 91 3.61 0.38 17.28
N CYS A 92 3.33 -0.53 18.19
CA CYS A 92 3.43 -0.33 19.62
C CYS A 92 4.79 -0.74 20.15
N TYR A 93 5.43 0.20 20.86
CA TYR A 93 6.78 0.02 21.42
C TYR A 93 6.78 -0.19 22.94
N SER A 94 5.74 0.23 23.66
CA SER A 94 5.66 0.10 25.12
C SER A 94 4.20 0.14 25.61
N ASN A 95 3.92 -0.51 26.74
CA ASN A 95 2.57 -0.58 27.33
C ASN A 95 1.49 -1.09 26.37
N CYS A 96 1.89 -2.00 25.46
CA CYS A 96 1.05 -2.48 24.39
C CYS A 96 -0.14 -3.25 24.93
N ARG A 97 -1.26 -3.12 24.22
CA ARG A 97 -2.50 -3.82 24.52
C ARG A 97 -2.86 -4.77 23.39
N THR A 98 -3.60 -5.81 23.70
CA THR A 98 -4.18 -6.66 22.66
C THR A 98 -5.31 -5.91 21.94
N GLY A 99 -5.74 -6.43 20.78
CA GLY A 99 -7.08 -6.14 20.29
C GLY A 99 -8.17 -6.65 21.25
N VAL A 100 -9.43 -6.34 20.96
CA VAL A 100 -10.57 -6.90 21.71
C VAL A 100 -10.58 -8.42 21.49
N GLN A 101 -10.41 -9.16 22.58
CA GLN A 101 -10.39 -10.61 22.55
C GLN A 101 -11.81 -11.19 22.48
N LYS A 102 -11.91 -12.51 22.28
CA LYS A 102 -13.21 -13.22 22.19
C LYS A 102 -14.08 -13.05 23.44
N ASP A 103 -13.45 -12.88 24.60
CA ASP A 103 -14.11 -12.64 25.89
C ASP A 103 -14.38 -11.14 26.15
N LEU A 104 -14.22 -10.29 25.14
CA LEU A 104 -14.34 -8.84 25.20
C LEU A 104 -13.31 -8.15 26.11
N SER A 105 -12.26 -8.87 26.55
CA SER A 105 -11.18 -8.30 27.34
C SER A 105 -10.12 -7.64 26.45
N ILE A 106 -9.38 -6.71 27.06
CA ILE A 106 -8.17 -6.11 26.49
C ILE A 106 -7.03 -6.38 27.46
N GLY A 107 -6.10 -7.24 27.04
CA GLY A 107 -4.94 -7.63 27.84
C GLY A 107 -3.71 -6.77 27.54
N LEU A 108 -2.64 -7.00 28.30
CA LEU A 108 -1.31 -6.53 27.93
C LEU A 108 -0.74 -7.41 26.80
N ALA A 109 0.02 -6.77 25.91
CA ALA A 109 0.74 -7.41 24.83
C ALA A 109 2.23 -7.04 24.92
N PRO A 110 3.14 -7.87 24.39
CA PRO A 110 4.52 -7.45 24.15
C PRO A 110 4.59 -6.31 23.12
N PRO A 111 5.72 -5.59 23.04
CA PRO A 111 6.01 -4.73 21.89
C PRO A 111 5.90 -5.48 20.57
N ASP A 112 5.44 -4.78 19.53
CA ASP A 112 5.25 -5.39 18.22
C ASP A 112 6.60 -5.68 17.54
N VAL A 113 6.59 -6.59 16.57
CA VAL A 113 7.75 -6.93 15.74
C VAL A 113 8.18 -5.69 14.94
N ASP A 114 9.45 -5.30 15.06
CA ASP A 114 10.03 -4.25 14.21
C ASP A 114 10.28 -4.83 12.82
N CYS A 115 9.40 -4.49 11.87
CA CYS A 115 9.38 -5.03 10.52
C CYS A 115 10.67 -4.75 9.77
N VAL A 116 11.14 -3.51 9.83
CA VAL A 116 12.37 -3.07 9.16
C VAL A 116 13.57 -3.82 9.72
N LYS A 117 13.71 -3.85 11.05
CA LYS A 117 14.83 -4.51 11.70
C LYS A 117 14.86 -6.00 11.34
N THR A 118 13.73 -6.69 11.49
CA THR A 118 13.63 -8.12 11.17
C THR A 118 13.93 -8.41 9.69
N PHE A 119 13.47 -7.57 8.76
CA PHE A 119 13.81 -7.71 7.34
C PHE A 119 15.30 -7.47 7.07
N CYS A 120 15.86 -6.37 7.59
CA CYS A 120 17.25 -6.00 7.36
C CYS A 120 18.26 -6.99 7.96
N GLU A 121 17.89 -7.68 9.04
CA GLU A 121 18.68 -8.77 9.65
C GLU A 121 18.41 -10.14 9.00
N GLY A 122 17.43 -10.24 8.09
CA GLY A 122 16.97 -11.49 7.47
C GLY A 122 17.63 -11.85 6.13
N GLU A 123 17.08 -12.87 5.46
CA GLU A 123 17.60 -13.45 4.19
C GLU A 123 17.79 -12.41 3.08
N MET A 124 16.87 -11.44 2.98
CA MET A 124 16.89 -10.38 1.96
C MET A 124 17.41 -9.04 2.48
N GLY A 125 18.12 -9.04 3.62
CA GLY A 125 18.61 -7.84 4.30
C GLY A 125 19.59 -6.98 3.46
N GLN A 126 20.19 -7.55 2.42
CA GLN A 126 21.01 -6.78 1.46
C GLN A 126 20.23 -5.64 0.78
N TYR A 127 18.89 -5.73 0.72
CA TYR A 127 18.01 -4.69 0.16
C TYR A 127 17.49 -3.71 1.23
N CYS A 128 18.03 -3.71 2.46
CA CYS A 128 17.60 -2.78 3.51
C CYS A 128 17.64 -1.30 3.07
N ASN A 129 18.64 -0.92 2.25
CA ASN A 129 18.79 0.44 1.71
C ASN A 129 17.74 0.81 0.65
N HIS A 130 16.87 -0.14 0.24
CA HIS A 130 15.77 0.10 -0.69
C HIS A 130 14.48 0.53 0.03
N LEU A 131 14.47 0.51 1.36
CA LEU A 131 13.34 0.92 2.19
C LEU A 131 13.38 2.43 2.50
N ARG A 132 12.25 3.09 2.32
CA ARG A 132 11.97 4.46 2.80
C ARG A 132 10.89 4.33 3.86
N ILE A 133 11.18 4.79 5.09
CA ILE A 133 10.40 4.39 6.26
C ILE A 133 9.83 5.62 6.95
N LEU A 134 8.54 5.56 7.29
CA LEU A 134 7.90 6.45 8.24
C LEU A 134 7.40 5.61 9.43
N ARG A 135 7.91 5.89 10.62
CA ARG A 135 7.46 5.23 11.87
C ARG A 135 6.47 6.10 12.60
N ILE A 136 5.39 5.49 13.06
CA ILE A 136 4.30 6.13 13.79
C ILE A 136 3.95 5.23 14.98
N ASN A 137 3.66 5.82 16.14
CA ASN A 137 3.13 5.03 17.25
C ASN A 137 1.70 4.57 16.92
N GLU A 138 1.31 3.35 17.29
CA GLU A 138 -0.03 2.83 17.00
C GLU A 138 -1.15 3.74 17.50
N SER A 139 -0.94 4.44 18.62
CA SER A 139 -1.90 5.38 19.20
C SER A 139 -2.10 6.66 18.38
N GLU A 140 -1.17 6.96 17.47
CA GLU A 140 -1.21 8.10 16.55
C GLU A 140 -1.76 7.71 15.17
N SER A 141 -2.15 6.44 14.97
CA SER A 141 -2.69 5.99 13.70
C SER A 141 -4.02 6.68 13.38
N LEU A 142 -4.09 7.21 12.15
CA LEU A 142 -5.30 7.83 11.58
C LEU A 142 -6.05 6.85 10.65
N GLY A 143 -5.79 5.56 10.79
CA GLY A 143 -6.39 4.50 9.99
C GLY A 143 -5.71 4.27 8.63
N PRO A 144 -6.18 3.25 7.89
CA PRO A 144 -5.48 2.74 6.71
C PRO A 144 -5.45 3.75 5.56
N ALA A 145 -6.49 4.57 5.36
CA ALA A 145 -6.51 5.56 4.28
C ALA A 145 -5.38 6.59 4.44
N MET A 146 -5.18 7.09 5.67
CA MET A 146 -4.12 8.04 5.95
C MET A 146 -2.74 7.40 5.87
N ALA A 147 -2.59 6.17 6.37
CA ALA A 147 -1.33 5.43 6.25
C ALA A 147 -0.93 5.19 4.79
N ARG A 148 -1.90 4.87 3.92
CA ARG A 148 -1.72 4.74 2.47
C ARG A 148 -1.33 6.07 1.81
N TYR A 149 -1.96 7.17 2.23
CA TYR A 149 -1.58 8.52 1.80
C TYR A 149 -0.13 8.82 2.16
N PHE A 150 0.28 8.59 3.42
CA PHE A 150 1.66 8.80 3.85
C PHE A 150 2.65 7.90 3.07
N ALA A 151 2.31 6.63 2.86
CA ALA A 151 3.15 5.71 2.09
C ALA A 151 3.36 6.21 0.65
N SER A 152 2.33 6.75 0.00
CA SER A 152 2.46 7.32 -1.34
C SER A 152 3.41 8.53 -1.42
N LYS A 153 3.62 9.25 -0.32
CA LYS A 153 4.57 10.38 -0.27
C LYS A 153 6.03 9.94 -0.26
N LEU A 154 6.28 8.65 -0.03
CA LEU A 154 7.62 8.07 -0.08
C LEU A 154 8.04 7.67 -1.51
N TRP A 155 7.13 7.81 -2.49
CA TRP A 155 7.43 7.63 -3.92
C TRP A 155 8.37 8.75 -4.41
N ASN A 156 9.37 8.40 -5.21
CA ASN A 156 10.42 9.33 -5.62
C ASN A 156 10.68 9.33 -7.13
N GLY A 157 9.69 8.94 -7.94
CA GLY A 157 9.78 8.95 -9.40
C GLY A 157 9.98 7.57 -10.03
N GLU A 158 9.81 6.48 -9.29
CA GLU A 158 9.85 5.13 -9.86
C GLU A 158 8.81 4.96 -10.99
N SER A 159 9.19 4.21 -12.02
CA SER A 159 8.39 4.02 -13.24
C SER A 159 7.06 3.30 -13.02
N TYR A 160 7.02 2.41 -12.03
CA TYR A 160 5.80 1.68 -11.63
C TYR A 160 5.47 1.98 -10.16
N PHE A 161 4.17 2.11 -9.87
CA PHE A 161 3.63 2.27 -8.52
C PHE A 161 2.72 1.09 -8.21
N MET A 162 2.97 0.41 -7.09
CA MET A 162 2.17 -0.71 -6.61
C MET A 162 1.75 -0.46 -5.17
N GLN A 163 0.47 -0.67 -4.86
CA GLN A 163 -0.05 -0.59 -3.50
C GLN A 163 -0.45 -1.99 -3.02
N ILE A 164 0.04 -2.38 -1.84
CA ILE A 164 -0.20 -3.70 -1.24
C ILE A 164 -0.54 -3.60 0.25
N ASP A 165 -1.08 -4.69 0.80
CA ASP A 165 -1.21 -4.90 2.24
C ASP A 165 0.10 -5.50 2.83
N ALA A 166 0.23 -5.51 4.15
CA ALA A 166 1.47 -5.90 4.85
C ALA A 166 1.61 -7.40 5.17
N HIS A 167 0.67 -8.24 4.73
CA HIS A 167 0.62 -9.69 4.98
C HIS A 167 0.38 -10.46 3.67
N MET A 168 1.30 -10.34 2.73
CA MET A 168 1.18 -10.85 1.36
C MET A 168 2.24 -11.91 1.04
N PHE A 169 1.90 -12.79 0.10
CA PHE A 169 2.83 -13.69 -0.57
C PHE A 169 2.94 -13.29 -2.03
N PHE A 170 4.09 -13.55 -2.65
CA PHE A 170 4.36 -13.17 -4.03
C PHE A 170 4.61 -14.40 -4.89
N ALA A 171 4.07 -14.38 -6.11
CA ALA A 171 4.38 -15.38 -7.11
C ALA A 171 5.81 -15.19 -7.64
N GLU A 172 6.44 -16.28 -8.09
CA GLU A 172 7.70 -16.21 -8.81
C GLU A 172 7.62 -15.26 -10.00
N LYS A 173 8.57 -14.32 -10.09
CA LYS A 173 8.69 -13.29 -11.13
C LYS A 173 7.47 -12.37 -11.24
N TRP A 174 6.81 -12.09 -10.11
CA TRP A 174 5.59 -11.30 -10.07
C TRP A 174 5.71 -9.92 -10.75
N ASP A 175 6.87 -9.27 -10.62
CA ASP A 175 7.13 -7.93 -11.14
C ASP A 175 7.13 -7.90 -12.66
N MET A 176 7.73 -8.92 -13.29
CA MET A 176 7.71 -9.09 -14.74
C MET A 176 6.29 -9.37 -15.25
N GLU A 177 5.55 -10.25 -14.59
CA GLU A 177 4.19 -10.61 -14.99
C GLU A 177 3.22 -9.42 -14.90
N LEU A 178 3.29 -8.63 -13.82
CA LEU A 178 2.48 -7.41 -13.70
C LEU A 178 2.84 -6.38 -14.79
N LYS A 179 4.13 -6.17 -15.08
CA LYS A 179 4.56 -5.26 -16.14
C LYS A 179 4.06 -5.72 -17.52
N LYS A 180 4.09 -7.04 -17.80
CA LYS A 180 3.52 -7.61 -19.02
C LYS A 180 2.01 -7.41 -19.10
N MET A 181 1.29 -7.50 -17.99
CA MET A 181 -0.15 -7.17 -17.98
C MET A 181 -0.41 -5.70 -18.31
N MET A 182 0.45 -4.78 -17.83
CA MET A 182 0.32 -3.35 -18.13
C MET A 182 0.47 -3.08 -19.63
N THR A 183 1.41 -3.75 -20.33
CA THR A 183 1.60 -3.55 -21.78
C THR A 183 0.42 -4.07 -22.61
N LEU A 184 -0.30 -5.08 -22.12
CA LEU A 184 -1.50 -5.63 -22.77
C LEU A 184 -2.74 -4.75 -22.64
N ALA A 185 -2.76 -3.80 -21.70
CA ALA A 185 -3.93 -2.95 -21.48
C ALA A 185 -4.12 -1.86 -22.55
N GLU A 186 -3.13 -1.62 -23.42
CA GLU A 186 -3.17 -0.67 -24.55
C GLU A 186 -3.71 0.74 -24.19
N ARG A 187 -3.41 1.24 -22.98
CA ARG A 187 -3.82 2.56 -22.48
C ARG A 187 -2.63 3.37 -21.96
N PRO A 188 -2.64 4.72 -22.09
CA PRO A 188 -1.68 5.56 -21.38
C PRO A 188 -2.01 5.53 -19.89
N ASN A 189 -1.12 4.97 -19.06
CA ASN A 189 -1.28 4.78 -17.62
C ASN A 189 -2.36 3.74 -17.23
N PRO A 190 -2.16 2.46 -17.59
CA PRO A 190 -3.08 1.41 -17.17
C PRO A 190 -3.04 1.22 -15.65
N VAL A 191 -4.15 0.78 -15.07
CA VAL A 191 -4.23 0.40 -13.66
C VAL A 191 -4.65 -1.06 -13.59
N ILE A 192 -3.87 -1.87 -12.86
CA ILE A 192 -4.22 -3.25 -12.54
C ILE A 192 -4.73 -3.27 -11.09
N THR A 193 -5.90 -3.86 -10.88
CA THR A 193 -6.47 -4.07 -9.56
C THR A 193 -6.93 -5.51 -9.43
N ASN A 194 -6.58 -6.17 -8.34
CA ASN A 194 -7.06 -7.51 -8.04
C ASN A 194 -7.05 -7.77 -6.54
N TYR A 195 -7.95 -8.63 -6.06
CA TYR A 195 -7.84 -9.22 -4.74
C TYR A 195 -6.97 -10.48 -4.82
N PRO A 196 -5.90 -10.60 -4.02
CA PRO A 196 -5.11 -11.82 -4.00
C PRO A 196 -5.97 -13.00 -3.51
N PRO A 197 -5.74 -14.21 -4.01
CA PRO A 197 -6.35 -15.41 -3.43
C PRO A 197 -5.92 -15.62 -1.97
N PRO A 198 -6.68 -16.43 -1.22
CA PRO A 198 -6.22 -16.92 0.06
C PRO A 198 -4.94 -17.76 -0.09
N GLN A 199 -4.15 -17.82 0.98
CA GLN A 199 -2.95 -18.64 1.03
C GLN A 199 -3.29 -20.11 0.75
N GLY A 200 -2.49 -20.77 -0.12
CA GLY A 200 -2.69 -22.16 -0.50
C GLY A 200 -3.68 -22.42 -1.63
N GLY A 201 -4.23 -21.37 -2.26
CA GLY A 201 -5.06 -21.51 -3.46
C GLY A 201 -4.30 -22.07 -4.68
N HIS A 202 -5.01 -22.77 -5.56
CA HIS A 202 -4.46 -23.25 -6.83
C HIS A 202 -4.32 -22.10 -7.83
N TRP A 203 -3.08 -21.71 -8.09
CA TRP A 203 -2.75 -20.65 -9.05
C TRP A 203 -2.88 -21.16 -10.49
N GLN A 204 -3.62 -20.42 -11.32
CA GLN A 204 -3.55 -20.58 -12.76
C GLN A 204 -2.56 -19.56 -13.32
N ARG A 205 -1.59 -20.03 -14.11
CA ARG A 205 -0.69 -19.15 -14.90
C ARG A 205 -1.43 -18.59 -16.12
N SER A 206 -2.53 -17.89 -15.88
CA SER A 206 -3.31 -17.21 -16.90
C SER A 206 -3.31 -15.71 -16.63
N ILE A 207 -3.17 -14.91 -17.69
CA ILE A 207 -3.27 -13.45 -17.62
C ILE A 207 -4.76 -13.09 -17.65
N GLY A 208 -5.26 -12.39 -16.61
CA GLY A 208 -6.62 -11.84 -16.60
C GLY A 208 -7.40 -12.05 -15.29
N LEU A 209 -8.73 -11.95 -15.38
CA LEU A 209 -9.70 -11.91 -14.27
C LEU A 209 -9.78 -13.16 -13.38
N ARG A 210 -9.08 -14.25 -13.74
CA ARG A 210 -9.05 -15.50 -12.97
C ARG A 210 -7.63 -16.01 -12.85
N MET A 211 -6.87 -15.44 -11.92
CA MET A 211 -5.56 -15.96 -11.52
C MET A 211 -5.68 -17.19 -10.59
N CYS A 212 -6.91 -17.58 -10.23
CA CYS A 212 -7.22 -18.62 -9.24
C CYS A 212 -8.44 -19.43 -9.72
N GLU A 213 -8.44 -20.73 -9.41
CA GLU A 213 -9.61 -21.62 -9.59
C GLU A 213 -10.76 -21.33 -8.63
#